data_AF-A0A848YGN3-F1
#
_entry.id   AF-A0A848YGN3-F1
#
_cell.length_a   1.000
_cell.length_b   1.000
_cell.length_c   1.000
_cell.angle_alpha   90.00
_cell.angle_beta   90.00
_cell.angle_gamma   90.00
#
_symmetry.space_group_name_H-M   'P 1'
#
loop_
_entity.id
_entity.type
_entity.pdbx_description
1 polymer ?
#
loop_
_entity_poly.entity_id
_entity_poly.type
_entity_poly.pdbx_seq_one_letter_code
_entity_poly.pdbx_strand_id
1 'polypeptide(L)' 'LAPSNAALVKKAAALCEKYERPVATWQQAREILGLRPAA' A
#
# COMPACT_ATOMS: atom_id res chain seq x y z
N LEU A 1 14.23 -15.97 7.55
CA LEU A 1 14.17 -14.51 7.32
C LEU A 1 13.34 -14.26 6.07
N ALA A 2 12.65 -13.12 5.95
CA ALA A 2 11.91 -12.81 4.73
C ALA A 2 12.89 -12.52 3.57
N PRO A 3 12.60 -12.97 2.34
CA PRO A 3 13.55 -12.89 1.23
C PRO A 3 13.70 -11.47 0.66
N SER A 4 12.75 -10.56 0.93
CA SER A 4 12.83 -9.14 0.55
C SER A 4 11.73 -8.31 1.21
N ASN A 5 11.87 -6.99 1.17
CA ASN A 5 10.78 -6.07 1.55
C ASN A 5 9.54 -6.26 0.67
N ALA A 6 9.72 -6.57 -0.62
CA ALA A 6 8.59 -6.86 -1.52
C ALA A 6 7.80 -8.10 -1.08
N ALA A 7 8.46 -9.13 -0.55
CA ALA A 7 7.79 -10.31 -0.01
C ALA A 7 6.94 -10.00 1.24
N LEU A 8 7.36 -9.03 2.05
CA LEU A 8 6.58 -8.53 3.19
C LEU A 8 5.37 -7.72 2.72
N VAL A 9 5.58 -6.78 1.79
CA VAL A 9 4.51 -5.96 1.22
C VAL A 9 3.44 -6.82 0.53
N LYS A 10 3.83 -7.87 -0.21
CA LYS A 10 2.89 -8.79 -0.86
C LYS A 10 1.98 -9.50 0.15
N LYS A 11 2.49 -9.89 1.32
CA LYS A 11 1.69 -10.50 2.39
C LYS A 11 0.67 -9.51 2.96
N ALA A 12 1.05 -8.25 3.15
CA ALA A 12 0.14 -7.20 3.59
C ALA A 12 -0.94 -6.91 2.54
N ALA A 13 -0.57 -6.82 1.26
CA ALA A 13 -1.52 -6.60 0.16
C ALA A 13 -2.56 -7.73 0.05
N ALA A 14 -2.17 -8.99 0.26
CA ALA A 14 -3.10 -10.11 0.27
C ALA A 14 -4.13 -10.03 1.43
N LEU A 15 -3.75 -9.46 2.59
CA LEU A 15 -4.70 -9.21 3.68
C LEU A 15 -5.69 -8.09 3.32
N CYS A 16 -5.20 -7.02 2.70
CA CYS A 16 -6.04 -5.95 2.18
C CYS A 16 -7.12 -6.47 1.22
N GLU A 17 -6.74 -7.35 0.28
CA GLU A 17 -7.68 -8.01 -0.64
C GLU A 17 -8.70 -8.89 0.09
N LYS A 18 -8.25 -9.72 1.05
CA LYS A 18 -9.13 -10.60 1.84
C LYS A 18 -10.24 -9.85 2.58
N TYR A 19 -9.96 -8.63 3.03
CA TYR A 19 -10.92 -7.80 3.78
C TYR A 19 -11.60 -6.73 2.91
N GLU A 20 -11.51 -6.84 1.59
CA GLU A 20 -12.15 -5.90 0.64
C GLU A 20 -11.73 -4.43 0.87
N ARG A 21 -10.50 -4.24 1.35
CA ARG A 21 -9.88 -2.93 1.60
C ARG A 21 -8.70 -2.76 0.65
N PRO A 22 -8.91 -2.34 -0.61
CA PRO A 22 -7.87 -2.30 -1.61
C PRO A 22 -6.69 -1.43 -1.17
N VAL A 23 -5.48 -1.84 -1.58
CA VAL A 23 -4.25 -1.06 -1.30
C VAL A 23 -4.32 0.25 -2.07
N ALA A 24 -4.16 1.37 -1.37
CA ALA A 24 -4.17 2.69 -1.98
C ALA A 24 -3.00 2.87 -2.96
N THR A 25 -3.26 3.54 -4.09
CA THR A 25 -2.20 4.07 -4.94
C THR A 25 -1.42 5.15 -4.20
N TRP A 26 -0.22 5.49 -4.67
CA TRP A 26 0.56 6.56 -4.05
C TRP A 26 -0.15 7.92 -4.14
N GLN A 27 -0.96 8.14 -5.19
CA GLN A 27 -1.79 9.35 -5.34
C GLN A 27 -2.86 9.39 -4.25
N GLN A 28 -3.63 8.30 -4.08
CA GLN A 28 -4.66 8.18 -3.05
C GLN A 28 -4.08 8.35 -1.65
N ALA A 29 -2.92 7.74 -1.38
CA ALA A 29 -2.24 7.88 -0.09
C ALA A 29 -1.86 9.35 0.18
N ARG A 30 -1.39 10.09 -0.83
CA ARG A 30 -1.08 11.52 -0.68
C ARG A 30 -2.32 12.35 -0.40
N GLU A 31 -3.42 12.08 -1.09
CA GLU A 31 -4.70 12.76 -0.87
C GLU A 31 -5.23 12.52 0.55
N ILE A 32 -5.27 11.27 1.01
CA ILE A 32 -5.70 10.89 2.37
C ILE A 32 -4.87 11.60 3.44
N LEU A 33 -3.57 11.76 3.20
CA LEU A 33 -2.62 12.37 4.13
C LEU A 33 -2.48 13.90 3.97
N GLY A 34 -3.22 14.53 3.06
CA GLY A 34 -3.13 15.97 2.80
C GLY A 34 -1.75 16.42 2.27
N LEU A 35 -1.04 15.54 1.55
CA LEU A 35 0.29 15.82 1.01
C LEU A 35 0.19 16.56 -0.33
N ARG A 36 1.17 17.43 -0.58
CA ARG A 36 1.32 18.09 -1.90
C ARG A 36 1.49 17.04 -3.02
N PRO A 37 1.01 17.34 -4.25
CA PRO A 37 1.26 16.49 -5.42
C PRO A 37 2.75 16.23 -5.62
N ALA A 38 3.08 15.02 -6.06
CA ALA A 38 4.43 14.76 -6.55
C ALA A 38 4.64 15.48 -7.90
N ALA A 39 5.84 16.01 -8.11
CA ALA A 39 6.23 16.65 -9.38
C ALA A 39 6.46 15.62 -10.49
#